data_AF-A0A377CVT2-F1
#
_entry.id   AF-A0A377CVT2-F1
#
_cell.length_a   1.000
_cell.length_b   1.000
_cell.length_c   1.000
_cell.angle_alpha   90.00
_cell.angle_beta   90.00
_cell.angle_gamma   90.00
#
_symmetry.space_group_name_H-M   'P 1'
#
loop_
_entity.id
_entity.type
_entity.pdbx_description
1 polymer ?
#
loop_
_entity_poly.entity_id
_entity_poly.type
_entity_poly.pdbx_seq_one_letter_code
_entity_poly.pdbx_strand_id
1 'polypeptide(L)'
;MTLIEQQWQAIIAEGLGAQYGDAVPLSLLRDELAQRLDQERISQRFLAGPVNICTLMPMRSIPFKVVCLLGMNDGVYPRQLAPLGFDLMSQKPKRGDRSRRDDDRYLFLEALISAQQKLYISYIGRSIQDNSERFPSVLVQELIDYIGQSHYLPGDEALNCDESEARVKAHLTCLHTRMPFDPQNYQPGERQSYAREWLPAASQAGKAHSEFVQPLPFTLPETVPLETLQRFWAHPVRAFFQMRLQVNFRTEDSEIPDTEPFILEGLSRYQINQQLLNALVEQDDAERLFRRFRAAGDLPYGAFGEIFWETQCQEMQQLADRVIACRQPGQSMEIDLACNGVQITGWLPQVQPDGLLRWRPSLLSVAQGMQLWLEHLVYCASGGNGESRLFLRKDGEWRFPPLAAEQALHYLSQLIEGYREGMSAPLPVLPESGGAWLKTCYDAQNDAMLDDDSTLQKARTKFLQAYEGNMMVRGEGDDIWYQRLWRQLTPETMEAIVEQSQRFLLPLFRFNQS
;
A
#
# COMPACT_ATOMS: atom_id res chain seq x y z
N MET A 1 -28.72 -24.62 -2.15
CA MET A 1 -30.05 -24.15 -1.69
C MET A 1 -30.84 -25.24 -0.97
N THR A 2 -30.90 -26.47 -1.50
CA THR A 2 -31.66 -27.57 -0.88
C THR A 2 -31.27 -27.92 0.56
N LEU A 3 -29.98 -27.89 0.91
CA LEU A 3 -29.53 -28.24 2.27
C LEU A 3 -30.00 -27.24 3.34
N ILE A 4 -29.92 -25.94 3.06
CA ILE A 4 -30.35 -24.89 4.00
C ILE A 4 -31.84 -25.03 4.28
N GLU A 5 -32.64 -25.23 3.22
CA GLU A 5 -34.08 -25.41 3.31
C GLU A 5 -34.44 -26.68 4.11
N GLN A 6 -33.73 -27.79 3.88
CA GLN A 6 -33.89 -29.02 4.64
C GLN A 6 -33.59 -28.83 6.13
N GLN A 7 -32.46 -28.20 6.47
CA GLN A 7 -32.08 -27.97 7.87
C GLN A 7 -33.05 -26.99 8.55
N TRP A 8 -33.45 -25.93 7.86
CA TRP A 8 -34.46 -24.98 8.34
C TRP A 8 -35.80 -25.67 8.62
N GLN A 9 -36.27 -26.50 7.70
CA GLN A 9 -37.50 -27.27 7.86
C GLN A 9 -37.40 -28.25 9.03
N ALA A 10 -36.26 -28.93 9.20
CA ALA A 10 -36.03 -29.86 10.31
C ALA A 10 -36.09 -29.14 11.66
N ILE A 11 -35.40 -28.01 11.82
CA ILE A 11 -35.40 -27.20 13.05
C ILE A 11 -36.84 -26.82 13.45
N ILE A 12 -37.61 -26.31 12.49
CA ILE A 12 -39.00 -25.89 12.74
C ILE A 12 -39.89 -27.10 13.05
N ALA A 13 -39.75 -28.19 12.31
CA ALA A 13 -40.55 -29.40 12.51
C ALA A 13 -40.33 -30.00 13.90
N GLU A 14 -39.10 -29.98 14.43
CA GLU A 14 -38.80 -30.42 15.80
C GLU A 14 -39.50 -29.57 16.86
N GLY A 15 -39.46 -28.24 16.72
CA GLY A 15 -40.15 -27.32 17.63
C GLY A 15 -41.68 -27.48 17.58
N LEU A 16 -42.24 -27.64 16.38
CA LEU A 16 -43.67 -27.92 16.20
C LEU A 16 -44.07 -29.28 16.77
N GLY A 17 -43.23 -30.31 16.60
CA GLY A 17 -43.44 -31.64 17.17
C GLY A 17 -43.45 -31.64 18.71
N ALA A 18 -42.64 -30.78 19.33
CA ALA A 18 -42.64 -30.53 20.77
C ALA A 18 -43.79 -29.61 21.25
N GLN A 19 -44.63 -29.12 20.32
CA GLN A 19 -45.76 -28.21 20.60
C GLN A 19 -45.34 -26.95 21.36
N TYR A 20 -44.17 -26.40 21.02
CA TYR A 20 -43.69 -25.16 21.63
C TYR A 20 -44.61 -24.00 21.25
N GLY A 21 -45.37 -23.47 22.23
CA GLY A 21 -46.45 -22.51 21.99
C GLY A 21 -46.02 -21.03 21.95
N ASP A 22 -44.89 -20.69 22.55
CA ASP A 22 -44.38 -19.31 22.56
C ASP A 22 -43.72 -18.94 21.23
N ALA A 23 -43.74 -17.65 20.90
CA ALA A 23 -43.09 -17.13 19.71
C ALA A 23 -41.56 -17.27 19.80
N VAL A 24 -40.94 -17.73 18.70
CA VAL A 24 -39.49 -17.95 18.63
C VAL A 24 -38.80 -16.78 17.92
N PRO A 25 -37.78 -16.13 18.54
CA PRO A 25 -37.02 -15.08 17.87
C PRO A 25 -36.09 -15.67 16.80
N LEU A 26 -35.83 -14.89 15.74
CA LEU A 26 -34.98 -15.33 14.63
C LEU A 26 -33.56 -15.71 15.07
N SER A 27 -33.01 -15.06 16.10
CA SER A 27 -31.69 -15.38 16.64
C SER A 27 -31.57 -16.86 17.01
N LEU A 28 -32.60 -17.45 17.64
CA LEU A 28 -32.57 -18.86 18.02
C LEU A 28 -32.52 -19.76 16.78
N LEU A 29 -33.38 -19.51 15.80
CA LEU A 29 -33.38 -20.28 14.55
C LEU A 29 -32.07 -20.14 13.78
N ARG A 30 -31.51 -18.93 13.73
CA ARG A 30 -30.24 -18.64 13.06
C ARG A 30 -29.08 -19.36 13.73
N ASP A 31 -28.99 -19.29 15.05
CA ASP A 31 -27.86 -19.86 15.79
C ASP A 31 -27.90 -21.40 15.72
N GLU A 32 -29.09 -22.00 15.80
CA GLU A 32 -29.27 -23.45 15.60
C GLU A 32 -28.97 -23.87 14.15
N LEU A 33 -29.41 -23.09 13.16
CA LEU A 33 -29.10 -23.35 11.76
C LEU A 33 -27.60 -23.25 11.48
N ALA A 34 -26.92 -22.25 12.04
CA ALA A 34 -25.47 -22.11 11.94
C ALA A 34 -24.78 -23.34 12.54
N GLN A 35 -25.20 -23.78 13.73
CA GLN A 35 -24.66 -24.96 14.38
C GLN A 35 -24.85 -26.24 13.56
N ARG A 36 -26.04 -26.46 12.97
CA ARG A 36 -26.30 -27.63 12.11
C ARG A 36 -25.46 -27.61 10.85
N LEU A 37 -25.34 -26.45 10.21
CA LEU A 37 -24.52 -26.30 9.01
C LEU A 37 -23.03 -26.51 9.30
N ASP A 38 -22.52 -26.06 10.46
CA ASP A 38 -21.14 -26.31 10.88
C ASP A 38 -20.86 -27.78 11.19
N GLN A 39 -21.87 -28.53 11.66
CA GLN A 39 -21.76 -29.96 11.95
C GLN A 39 -21.93 -30.86 10.72
N GLU A 40 -22.61 -30.38 9.68
CA GLU A 40 -22.88 -31.14 8.47
C GLU A 40 -21.58 -31.39 7.67
N ARG A 41 -21.05 -32.61 7.75
CA ARG A 41 -19.77 -32.97 7.10
C ARG A 41 -20.00 -33.52 5.70
N ILE A 42 -19.58 -32.78 4.68
CA ILE A 42 -19.58 -33.26 3.30
C ILE A 42 -18.40 -34.22 3.08
N SER A 43 -18.68 -35.53 3.04
CA SER A 43 -17.67 -36.58 2.84
C SER A 43 -17.98 -37.56 1.69
N GLN A 44 -18.86 -37.16 0.76
CA GLN A 44 -19.35 -38.00 -0.34
C GLN A 44 -18.25 -38.52 -1.30
N ARG A 45 -17.06 -37.88 -1.32
CA ARG A 45 -15.92 -38.30 -2.16
C ARG A 45 -14.91 -39.19 -1.45
N PHE A 46 -15.22 -39.67 -0.24
CA PHE A 46 -14.37 -40.62 0.46
C PHE A 46 -14.25 -41.91 -0.37
N LEU A 47 -13.02 -42.32 -0.70
CA LEU A 47 -12.71 -43.46 -1.57
C LEU A 47 -13.18 -43.34 -3.03
N ALA A 48 -13.63 -42.15 -3.48
CA ALA A 48 -13.93 -41.91 -4.89
C ALA A 48 -12.66 -41.64 -5.73
N GLY A 49 -11.56 -41.24 -5.09
CA GLY A 49 -10.26 -41.00 -5.72
C GLY A 49 -9.09 -41.64 -4.96
N PRO A 50 -7.86 -41.64 -5.52
CA PRO A 50 -6.73 -42.40 -4.97
C PRO A 50 -6.13 -41.82 -3.69
N VAL A 51 -6.22 -40.50 -3.48
CA VAL A 51 -5.66 -39.79 -2.32
C VAL A 51 -6.81 -39.18 -1.52
N ASN A 52 -6.94 -39.62 -0.26
CA ASN A 52 -7.96 -39.11 0.66
C ASN A 52 -7.30 -38.21 1.70
N ILE A 53 -7.76 -36.97 1.81
CA ILE A 53 -7.37 -36.04 2.88
C ILE A 53 -8.59 -35.86 3.79
N CYS A 54 -8.50 -36.31 5.03
CA CYS A 54 -9.60 -36.27 5.98
C CYS A 54 -9.10 -36.23 7.43
N THR A 55 -9.99 -35.85 8.35
CA THR A 55 -9.73 -35.98 9.79
C THR A 55 -9.86 -37.42 10.25
N LEU A 56 -9.17 -37.80 11.35
CA LEU A 56 -9.36 -39.09 11.98
C LEU A 56 -10.79 -39.16 12.55
N MET A 57 -11.54 -40.16 12.08
CA MET A 57 -12.93 -40.41 12.44
C MET A 57 -13.01 -41.73 13.22
N PRO A 58 -13.62 -41.73 14.42
CA PRO A 58 -13.77 -42.95 15.22
C PRO A 58 -14.58 -44.01 14.46
N MET A 59 -14.31 -45.28 14.75
CA MET A 59 -15.01 -46.43 14.16
C MET A 59 -14.84 -46.57 12.63
N ARG A 60 -13.82 -45.91 12.06
CA ARG A 60 -13.51 -45.96 10.62
C ARG A 60 -12.04 -46.32 10.39
N SER A 61 -11.62 -47.44 10.98
CA SER A 61 -10.28 -48.02 10.80
C SER A 61 -10.25 -48.87 9.52
N ILE A 62 -9.74 -48.30 8.44
CA ILE A 62 -9.62 -48.98 7.13
C ILE A 62 -8.12 -49.16 6.85
N PRO A 63 -7.66 -50.37 6.48
CA PRO A 63 -6.26 -50.59 6.17
C PRO A 63 -5.85 -49.85 4.89
N PHE A 64 -4.78 -49.06 4.97
CA PHE A 64 -4.17 -48.36 3.83
C PHE A 64 -2.69 -48.73 3.71
N LYS A 65 -2.17 -48.75 2.48
CA LYS A 65 -0.73 -48.93 2.26
C LYS A 65 0.08 -47.80 2.92
N VAL A 66 -0.39 -46.56 2.80
CA VAL A 66 0.26 -45.38 3.35
C VAL A 66 -0.75 -44.61 4.20
N VAL A 67 -0.37 -44.28 5.44
CA VAL A 67 -1.14 -43.44 6.34
C VAL A 67 -0.30 -42.23 6.71
N CYS A 68 -0.85 -41.02 6.51
CA CYS A 68 -0.16 -39.77 6.81
C CYS A 68 -0.91 -38.99 7.89
N LEU A 69 -0.24 -38.72 9.01
CA LEU A 69 -0.72 -37.89 10.11
C LEU A 69 0.00 -36.54 10.05
N LEU A 70 -0.76 -35.46 9.83
CA LEU A 70 -0.24 -34.09 9.71
C LEU A 70 -0.73 -33.23 10.87
N GLY A 71 0.08 -32.25 11.29
CA GLY A 71 -0.27 -31.34 12.37
C GLY A 71 -0.40 -32.03 13.72
N MET A 72 0.38 -33.10 13.95
CA MET A 72 0.40 -33.84 15.22
C MET A 72 1.17 -33.07 16.29
N ASN A 73 0.69 -31.88 16.63
CA ASN A 73 1.28 -30.97 17.61
C ASN A 73 0.67 -31.14 19.00
N ASP A 74 1.45 -30.81 20.03
CA ASP A 74 0.92 -30.68 21.39
C ASP A 74 -0.19 -29.61 21.45
N GLY A 75 -1.24 -29.87 22.23
CA GLY A 75 -2.45 -29.04 22.29
C GLY A 75 -3.38 -29.11 21.06
N VAL A 76 -2.92 -29.63 19.91
CA VAL A 76 -3.76 -29.84 18.72
C VAL A 76 -4.29 -31.27 18.66
N TYR A 77 -3.41 -32.24 18.91
CA TYR A 77 -3.75 -33.65 18.98
C TYR A 77 -3.15 -34.26 20.25
N PRO A 78 -3.87 -35.08 21.03
CA PRO A 78 -5.29 -35.46 20.88
C PRO A 78 -6.24 -34.27 21.10
N ARG A 79 -7.40 -34.28 20.43
CA ARG A 79 -8.38 -33.19 20.54
C ARG A 79 -8.99 -33.18 21.94
N GLN A 80 -9.07 -32.00 22.55
CA GLN A 80 -9.64 -31.84 23.88
C GLN A 80 -11.04 -31.24 23.79
N LEU A 81 -11.98 -31.84 24.52
CA LEU A 81 -13.28 -31.27 24.84
C LEU A 81 -13.58 -31.65 26.29
N ALA A 82 -13.62 -30.66 27.17
CA ALA A 82 -13.97 -30.89 28.57
C ALA A 82 -15.46 -31.28 28.66
N PRO A 83 -15.81 -32.31 29.45
CA PRO A 83 -17.22 -32.64 29.70
C PRO A 83 -17.90 -31.46 30.40
N LEU A 84 -19.24 -31.39 30.27
CA LEU A 84 -20.04 -30.43 31.02
C LEU A 84 -19.83 -30.67 32.53
N GLY A 85 -19.60 -29.63 33.31
CA GLY A 85 -19.26 -29.77 34.74
C GLY A 85 -20.35 -30.45 35.59
N PHE A 86 -21.59 -30.47 35.08
CA PHE A 86 -22.73 -31.14 35.70
C PHE A 86 -23.00 -32.56 35.14
N ASP A 87 -22.13 -33.08 34.26
CA ASP A 87 -22.19 -34.47 33.82
C ASP A 87 -21.70 -35.42 34.92
N LEU A 88 -22.66 -36.01 35.65
CA LEU A 88 -22.40 -36.96 36.72
C LEU A 88 -21.69 -38.22 36.24
N MET A 89 -21.83 -38.61 34.96
CA MET A 89 -21.15 -39.79 34.40
C MET A 89 -19.65 -39.57 34.38
N SER A 90 -19.18 -38.37 34.00
CA SER A 90 -17.75 -38.04 33.99
C SER A 90 -17.11 -38.03 35.38
N GLN A 91 -17.89 -37.80 36.44
CA GLN A 91 -17.39 -37.77 37.83
C GLN A 91 -17.22 -39.17 38.42
N LYS A 92 -17.97 -40.17 37.93
CA LYS A 92 -17.89 -41.58 38.40
C LYS A 92 -17.76 -42.53 37.20
N PRO A 93 -16.60 -42.58 36.54
CA PRO A 93 -16.41 -43.38 35.33
C PRO A 93 -16.64 -44.87 35.55
N LYS A 94 -17.23 -45.53 34.56
CA LYS A 94 -17.46 -46.97 34.47
C LYS A 94 -16.92 -47.54 33.16
N ARG A 95 -16.70 -48.85 33.13
CA ARG A 95 -16.38 -49.56 31.88
C ARG A 95 -17.54 -49.39 30.90
N GLY A 96 -17.25 -48.92 29.69
CA GLY A 96 -18.23 -48.61 28.66
C GLY A 96 -18.43 -47.10 28.43
N ASP A 97 -17.99 -46.26 29.36
CA ASP A 97 -18.03 -44.81 29.18
C ASP A 97 -17.04 -44.39 28.08
N ARG A 98 -17.47 -43.48 27.20
CA ARG A 98 -16.63 -42.91 26.14
C ARG A 98 -16.15 -41.54 26.52
N SER A 99 -14.90 -41.25 26.20
CA SER A 99 -14.35 -39.90 26.25
C SER A 99 -13.66 -39.58 24.93
N ARG A 100 -13.70 -38.30 24.52
CA ARG A 100 -13.01 -37.87 23.29
C ARG A 100 -11.50 -38.09 23.38
N ARG A 101 -10.94 -37.95 24.59
CA ARG A 101 -9.52 -38.22 24.85
C ARG A 101 -9.18 -39.68 24.54
N ASP A 102 -9.98 -40.63 25.02
CA ASP A 102 -9.72 -42.05 24.80
C ASP A 102 -9.96 -42.43 23.34
N ASP A 103 -11.01 -41.89 22.72
CA ASP A 103 -11.29 -42.08 21.30
C ASP A 103 -10.12 -41.61 20.41
N ASP A 104 -9.57 -40.41 20.66
CA ASP A 104 -8.45 -39.87 19.88
C ASP A 104 -7.13 -40.61 20.14
N ARG A 105 -6.84 -40.98 21.39
CA ARG A 105 -5.66 -41.80 21.68
C ARG A 105 -5.76 -43.16 21.00
N TYR A 106 -6.96 -43.77 21.01
CA TYR A 106 -7.21 -45.02 20.32
C TYR A 106 -7.15 -44.88 18.80
N LEU A 107 -7.63 -43.76 18.24
CA LEU A 107 -7.52 -43.46 16.81
C LEU A 107 -6.08 -43.38 16.31
N PHE A 108 -5.16 -42.87 17.14
CA PHE A 108 -3.74 -42.89 16.81
C PHE A 108 -3.19 -44.31 16.73
N LEU A 109 -3.59 -45.17 17.66
CA LEU A 109 -3.25 -46.59 17.63
C LEU A 109 -3.86 -47.28 16.39
N GLU A 110 -5.12 -47.00 16.06
CA GLU A 110 -5.75 -47.52 14.83
C GLU A 110 -5.00 -47.08 13.57
N ALA A 111 -4.49 -45.84 13.52
CA ALA A 111 -3.68 -45.36 12.41
C ALA A 111 -2.36 -46.14 12.27
N LEU A 112 -1.70 -46.45 13.39
CA LEU A 112 -0.50 -47.28 13.42
C LEU A 112 -0.79 -48.72 12.96
N ILE A 113 -1.89 -49.32 13.41
CA ILE A 113 -2.31 -50.68 13.04
C ILE A 113 -2.78 -50.76 11.58
N SER A 114 -3.40 -49.70 11.05
CA SER A 114 -3.94 -49.67 9.69
C SER A 114 -2.89 -49.40 8.61
N ALA A 115 -1.71 -48.88 8.99
CA ALA A 115 -0.63 -48.57 8.06
C ALA A 115 0.11 -49.85 7.64
N GLN A 116 -0.16 -50.35 6.43
CA GLN A 116 0.39 -51.63 5.96
C GLN A 116 1.82 -51.54 5.44
N GLN A 117 2.25 -50.38 4.91
CA GLN A 117 3.60 -50.22 4.34
C GLN A 117 4.35 -49.03 4.92
N LYS A 118 3.70 -47.85 5.02
CA LYS A 118 4.35 -46.63 5.51
C LYS A 118 3.41 -45.85 6.42
N LEU A 119 3.93 -45.46 7.58
CA LEU A 119 3.34 -44.46 8.45
C LEU A 119 4.17 -43.18 8.32
N TYR A 120 3.53 -42.09 7.91
CA TYR A 120 4.12 -40.75 7.82
C TYR A 120 3.55 -39.88 8.93
N ILE A 121 4.40 -39.26 9.73
CA ILE A 121 3.99 -38.36 10.82
C ILE A 121 4.67 -37.02 10.64
N SER A 122 3.90 -35.94 10.79
CA SER A 122 4.41 -34.58 10.71
C SER A 122 3.72 -33.68 11.73
N TYR A 123 4.50 -32.76 12.29
CA TYR A 123 4.06 -31.70 13.18
C TYR A 123 4.83 -30.42 12.85
N ILE A 124 4.30 -29.28 13.29
CA ILE A 124 4.96 -27.97 13.12
C ILE A 124 5.99 -27.81 14.25
N GLY A 125 7.28 -27.73 13.92
CA GLY A 125 8.34 -27.66 14.94
C GLY A 125 8.61 -26.27 15.50
N ARG A 126 8.27 -25.19 14.79
CA ARG A 126 8.46 -23.80 15.26
C ARG A 126 7.41 -22.86 14.68
N SER A 127 7.13 -21.78 15.38
CA SER A 127 6.33 -20.67 14.87
C SER A 127 7.14 -19.82 13.87
N ILE A 128 6.50 -19.42 12.76
CA ILE A 128 7.15 -18.59 11.74
C ILE A 128 7.33 -17.12 12.16
N GLN A 129 6.61 -16.67 13.18
CA GLN A 129 6.59 -15.26 13.61
C GLN A 129 7.70 -14.95 14.62
N ASP A 130 7.72 -15.67 15.74
CA ASP A 130 8.62 -15.46 16.89
C ASP A 130 9.71 -16.54 17.01
N ASN A 131 9.70 -17.53 16.11
CA ASN A 131 10.63 -18.66 16.11
C ASN A 131 10.58 -19.52 17.40
N SER A 132 9.52 -19.41 18.21
CA SER A 132 9.34 -20.24 19.40
C SER A 132 9.22 -21.71 19.01
N GLU A 133 9.82 -22.58 19.82
CA GLU A 133 9.77 -24.02 19.62
C GLU A 133 8.36 -24.55 19.89
N ARG A 134 7.93 -25.52 19.07
CA ARG A 134 6.65 -26.20 19.18
C ARG A 134 6.91 -27.69 19.30
N PHE A 135 6.14 -28.30 20.18
CA PHE A 135 6.32 -29.70 20.51
C PHE A 135 5.38 -30.60 19.69
N PRO A 136 5.83 -31.83 19.39
CA PRO A 136 4.94 -32.85 18.84
C PRO A 136 3.90 -33.23 19.90
N SER A 137 2.80 -33.82 19.44
CA SER A 137 1.81 -34.46 20.30
C SER A 137 2.50 -35.49 21.19
N VAL A 138 2.04 -35.60 22.45
CA VAL A 138 2.53 -36.61 23.39
C VAL A 138 2.45 -38.03 22.79
N LEU A 139 1.46 -38.31 21.93
CA LEU A 139 1.32 -39.61 21.27
C LEU A 139 2.44 -39.89 20.24
N VAL A 140 2.91 -38.85 19.56
CA VAL A 140 4.06 -38.97 18.66
C VAL A 140 5.34 -39.16 19.48
N GLN A 141 5.44 -38.47 20.63
CA GLN A 141 6.57 -38.64 21.54
C GLN A 141 6.64 -40.07 22.13
N GLU A 142 5.52 -40.60 22.62
CA GLU A 142 5.41 -41.99 23.10
C GLU A 142 5.87 -43.00 22.03
N LEU A 143 5.51 -42.76 20.76
CA LEU A 143 5.89 -43.63 19.65
C LEU A 143 7.40 -43.57 19.34
N ILE A 144 7.99 -42.38 19.22
CA ILE A 144 9.40 -42.23 18.88
C ILE A 144 10.31 -42.66 20.06
N ASP A 145 9.87 -42.45 21.30
CA ASP A 145 10.51 -42.96 22.51
C ASP A 145 10.53 -44.49 22.52
N TYR A 146 9.40 -45.14 22.25
CA TYR A 146 9.34 -46.60 22.17
C TYR A 146 10.24 -47.16 21.07
N ILE A 147 10.27 -46.53 19.89
CA ILE A 147 11.15 -46.96 18.79
C ILE A 147 12.62 -46.85 19.20
N GLY A 148 13.02 -45.71 19.77
CA GLY A 148 14.41 -45.48 20.19
C GLY A 148 14.87 -46.43 21.30
N GLN A 149 14.00 -46.80 22.24
CA GLN A 149 14.34 -47.72 23.33
C GLN A 149 14.44 -49.19 22.89
N SER A 150 13.90 -49.54 21.72
CA SER A 150 13.80 -50.92 21.24
C SER A 150 14.67 -51.21 20.02
N HIS A 151 15.33 -50.20 19.45
CA HIS A 151 16.14 -50.31 18.24
C HIS A 151 17.47 -49.58 18.41
N TYR A 152 18.47 -49.98 17.62
CA TYR A 152 19.73 -49.27 17.44
C TYR A 152 20.08 -49.28 15.95
N LEU A 153 20.92 -48.35 15.50
CA LEU A 153 21.39 -48.31 14.12
C LEU A 153 22.58 -49.25 13.93
N PRO A 154 22.73 -49.88 12.75
CA PRO A 154 23.92 -50.70 12.48
C PRO A 154 25.20 -49.86 12.62
N GLY A 155 26.17 -50.36 13.40
CA GLY A 155 27.38 -49.64 13.78
C GLY A 155 27.35 -49.03 15.19
N ASP A 156 26.20 -49.02 15.85
CA ASP A 156 26.02 -48.51 17.23
C ASP A 156 25.92 -49.65 18.27
N GLU A 157 26.28 -50.89 17.93
CA GLU A 157 26.07 -52.09 18.76
C GLU A 157 26.76 -52.02 20.14
N ALA A 158 27.85 -51.27 20.24
CA ALA A 158 28.66 -51.14 21.45
C ALA A 158 28.38 -49.85 22.25
N LEU A 159 27.48 -48.99 21.77
CA LEU A 159 27.11 -47.76 22.47
C LEU A 159 26.19 -48.07 23.66
N ASN A 160 26.07 -47.11 24.57
CA ASN A 160 25.11 -47.23 25.67
C ASN A 160 23.67 -47.05 25.17
N CYS A 161 22.71 -47.39 26.03
CA CYS A 161 21.29 -47.35 25.69
C CYS A 161 20.85 -45.96 25.24
N ASP A 162 21.17 -44.92 26.02
CA ASP A 162 20.72 -43.55 25.78
C ASP A 162 21.30 -42.95 24.48
N GLU A 163 22.58 -43.23 24.18
CA GLU A 163 23.24 -42.77 22.96
C GLU A 163 22.66 -43.45 21.72
N SER A 164 22.43 -44.76 21.78
CA SER A 164 21.82 -45.52 20.68
C SER A 164 20.38 -45.06 20.42
N GLU A 165 19.60 -44.82 21.49
CA GLU A 165 18.24 -44.29 21.42
C GLU A 165 18.22 -42.92 20.73
N ALA A 166 19.07 -41.99 21.17
CA ALA A 166 19.11 -40.63 20.63
C ALA A 166 19.42 -40.61 19.12
N ARG A 167 20.34 -41.48 18.65
CA ARG A 167 20.70 -41.60 17.24
C ARG A 167 19.54 -42.12 16.39
N VAL A 168 18.80 -43.12 16.88
CA VAL A 168 17.59 -43.62 16.19
C VAL A 168 16.53 -42.53 16.07
N LYS A 169 16.26 -41.78 17.14
CA LYS A 169 15.28 -40.67 17.11
C LYS A 169 15.69 -39.60 16.11
N ALA A 170 16.97 -39.20 16.11
CA ALA A 170 17.51 -38.22 15.17
C ALA A 170 17.48 -38.72 13.72
N HIS A 171 17.71 -40.02 13.49
CA HIS A 171 17.67 -40.61 12.15
C HIS A 171 16.26 -40.61 11.55
N LEU A 172 15.23 -40.89 12.35
CA LEU A 172 13.84 -40.88 11.89
C LEU A 172 13.23 -39.47 11.82
N THR A 173 13.76 -38.53 12.60
CA THR A 173 13.24 -37.16 12.66
C THR A 173 13.89 -36.30 11.58
N CYS A 174 13.11 -35.96 10.55
CA CYS A 174 13.55 -35.05 9.50
C CYS A 174 13.09 -33.61 9.78
N LEU A 175 14.04 -32.69 10.00
CA LEU A 175 13.76 -31.26 10.10
C LEU A 175 13.69 -30.64 8.71
N HIS A 176 12.49 -30.22 8.29
CA HIS A 176 12.30 -29.53 7.02
C HIS A 176 12.70 -28.06 7.09
N THR A 177 13.15 -27.55 5.95
CA THR A 177 13.50 -26.14 5.78
C THR A 177 12.26 -25.26 5.74
N ARG A 178 12.43 -23.97 6.06
CA ARG A 178 11.34 -22.99 6.11
C ARG A 178 10.79 -22.67 4.72
N MET A 179 11.68 -22.45 3.75
CA MET A 179 11.32 -22.03 2.40
C MET A 179 11.45 -23.20 1.43
N PRO A 180 10.55 -23.33 0.45
CA PRO A 180 10.59 -24.43 -0.52
C PRO A 180 11.82 -24.38 -1.44
N PHE A 181 12.42 -23.19 -1.62
CA PHE A 181 13.62 -22.95 -2.43
C PHE A 181 14.93 -22.99 -1.63
N ASP A 182 14.91 -23.45 -0.38
CA ASP A 182 16.15 -23.69 0.35
C ASP A 182 17.02 -24.72 -0.41
N PRO A 183 18.32 -24.45 -0.64
CA PRO A 183 19.20 -25.35 -1.37
C PRO A 183 19.28 -26.77 -0.78
N GLN A 184 19.07 -26.95 0.53
CA GLN A 184 19.07 -28.28 1.16
C GLN A 184 18.00 -29.20 0.55
N ASN A 185 16.88 -28.65 0.08
CA ASN A 185 15.81 -29.42 -0.56
C ASN A 185 16.19 -29.94 -1.96
N TYR A 186 17.25 -29.43 -2.58
CA TYR A 186 17.66 -29.80 -3.95
C TYR A 186 18.96 -30.59 -4.00
N GLN A 187 19.60 -30.81 -2.84
CA GLN A 187 20.76 -31.69 -2.72
C GLN A 187 20.36 -33.16 -2.93
N PRO A 188 21.26 -34.00 -3.48
CA PRO A 188 20.99 -35.42 -3.63
C PRO A 188 20.82 -36.05 -2.24
N GLY A 189 19.72 -36.77 -2.02
CA GLY A 189 19.42 -37.37 -0.72
C GLY A 189 18.02 -37.95 -0.64
N GLU A 190 17.63 -38.35 0.58
CA GLU A 190 16.39 -39.08 0.89
C GLU A 190 15.12 -38.36 0.41
N ARG A 191 15.14 -37.02 0.40
CA ARG A 191 13.94 -36.22 0.11
C ARG A 191 14.22 -34.99 -0.74
N GLN A 192 14.95 -35.21 -1.84
CA GLN A 192 15.08 -34.19 -2.88
C GLN A 192 13.69 -33.76 -3.37
N SER A 193 13.47 -32.44 -3.41
CA SER A 193 12.24 -31.86 -3.92
C SER A 193 12.04 -32.20 -5.40
N TYR A 194 10.82 -32.61 -5.74
CA TYR A 194 10.42 -32.85 -7.12
C TYR A 194 9.96 -31.55 -7.83
N ALA A 195 9.84 -30.44 -7.08
CA ALA A 195 9.38 -29.15 -7.58
C ALA A 195 10.52 -28.37 -8.27
N ARG A 196 10.73 -28.64 -9.56
CA ARG A 196 11.80 -28.00 -10.37
C ARG A 196 11.68 -26.48 -10.48
N GLU A 197 10.49 -25.92 -10.27
CA GLU A 197 10.20 -24.48 -10.35
C GLU A 197 11.07 -23.61 -9.43
N TRP A 198 11.51 -24.16 -8.29
CA TRP A 198 12.34 -23.46 -7.32
C TRP A 198 13.84 -23.68 -7.50
N LEU A 199 14.25 -24.63 -8.34
CA LEU A 199 15.66 -24.95 -8.57
C LEU A 199 16.48 -23.73 -9.03
N PRO A 200 15.98 -22.83 -9.92
CA PRO A 200 16.72 -21.62 -10.28
C PRO A 200 16.97 -20.69 -9.08
N ALA A 201 16.00 -20.57 -8.17
CA ALA A 201 16.15 -19.77 -6.95
C ALA A 201 17.11 -20.44 -5.96
N ALA A 202 16.97 -21.75 -5.76
CA ALA A 202 17.82 -22.54 -4.86
C ALA A 202 19.29 -22.57 -5.28
N SER A 203 19.54 -22.60 -6.59
CA SER A 203 20.89 -22.55 -7.18
C SER A 203 21.43 -21.14 -7.37
N GLN A 204 20.67 -20.11 -6.97
CA GLN A 204 21.01 -18.70 -7.19
C GLN A 204 21.30 -18.37 -8.67
N ALA A 205 20.67 -19.11 -9.60
CA ALA A 205 20.81 -18.92 -11.04
C ALA A 205 19.98 -17.73 -11.57
N GLY A 206 19.44 -16.90 -10.66
CA GLY A 206 18.73 -15.68 -11.00
C GLY A 206 19.67 -14.61 -11.53
N LYS A 207 19.11 -13.70 -12.33
CA LYS A 207 19.79 -12.46 -12.73
C LYS A 207 19.17 -11.32 -11.95
N ALA A 208 19.99 -10.50 -11.30
CA ALA A 208 19.51 -9.28 -10.66
C ALA A 208 18.76 -8.42 -11.67
N HIS A 209 17.75 -7.67 -11.21
CA HIS A 209 17.09 -6.69 -12.06
C HIS A 209 18.12 -5.68 -12.56
N SER A 210 18.13 -5.41 -13.86
CA SER A 210 18.96 -4.35 -14.44
C SER A 210 18.46 -2.99 -13.99
N GLU A 211 19.34 -2.00 -14.05
CA GLU A 211 18.99 -0.59 -13.84
C GLU A 211 17.80 -0.20 -14.71
N PHE A 212 16.79 0.42 -14.10
CA PHE A 212 15.51 0.70 -14.76
C PHE A 212 15.67 1.77 -15.84
N VAL A 213 16.46 2.80 -15.55
CA VAL A 213 16.63 3.93 -16.45
C VAL A 213 17.61 3.56 -17.55
N GLN A 214 17.08 3.49 -18.78
CA GLN A 214 17.86 3.38 -20.00
C GLN A 214 17.42 4.53 -20.93
N PRO A 215 18.36 5.35 -21.45
CA PRO A 215 18.00 6.52 -22.25
C PRO A 215 17.29 6.08 -23.53
N LEU A 216 16.11 6.64 -23.76
CA LEU A 216 15.30 6.35 -24.95
C LEU A 216 15.49 7.44 -25.99
N PRO A 217 15.67 7.09 -27.28
CA PRO A 217 15.68 8.12 -28.31
C PRO A 217 14.32 8.86 -28.30
N PHE A 218 14.39 10.18 -28.37
CA PHE A 218 13.23 11.05 -28.38
C PHE A 218 13.44 12.18 -29.39
N THR A 219 12.48 12.33 -30.30
CA THR A 219 12.38 13.44 -31.24
C THR A 219 11.26 14.35 -30.79
N LEU A 220 11.62 15.60 -30.45
CA LEU A 220 10.68 16.61 -30.01
C LEU A 220 9.74 16.97 -31.17
N PRO A 221 8.40 16.90 -30.99
CA PRO A 221 7.47 17.30 -32.04
C PRO A 221 7.51 18.81 -32.25
N GLU A 222 7.16 19.25 -33.46
CA GLU A 222 7.12 20.66 -33.86
C GLU A 222 6.03 21.46 -33.13
N THR A 223 5.06 20.79 -32.50
CA THR A 223 3.99 21.46 -31.72
C THR A 223 3.75 20.71 -30.42
N VAL A 224 3.73 21.44 -29.31
CA VAL A 224 3.49 20.92 -27.96
C VAL A 224 2.40 21.74 -27.29
N PRO A 225 1.28 21.13 -26.87
CA PRO A 225 0.26 21.84 -26.11
C PRO A 225 0.79 22.36 -24.77
N LEU A 226 0.39 23.56 -24.36
CA LEU A 226 0.80 24.16 -23.08
C LEU A 226 0.51 23.24 -21.88
N GLU A 227 -0.64 22.56 -21.91
CA GLU A 227 -1.05 21.59 -20.89
C GLU A 227 -0.06 20.43 -20.72
N THR A 228 0.69 20.07 -21.76
CA THR A 228 1.71 19.02 -21.71
C THR A 228 2.91 19.50 -20.90
N LEU A 229 3.36 20.74 -21.14
CA LEU A 229 4.44 21.36 -20.36
C LEU A 229 4.01 21.58 -18.89
N GLN A 230 2.78 22.05 -18.67
CA GLN A 230 2.22 22.20 -17.32
C GLN A 230 2.18 20.86 -16.58
N ARG A 231 1.64 19.80 -17.20
CA ARG A 231 1.57 18.47 -16.60
C ARG A 231 2.95 17.87 -16.34
N PHE A 232 3.91 18.12 -17.25
CA PHE A 232 5.29 17.68 -17.10
C PHE A 232 5.96 18.31 -15.88
N TRP A 233 6.00 19.64 -15.82
CA TRP A 233 6.71 20.37 -14.77
C TRP A 233 6.05 20.29 -13.39
N ALA A 234 4.78 19.89 -13.32
CA ALA A 234 4.14 19.58 -12.04
C ALA A 234 4.82 18.41 -11.32
N HIS A 235 5.31 17.41 -12.07
CA HIS A 235 6.03 16.26 -11.54
C HIS A 235 6.75 15.51 -12.69
N PRO A 236 8.02 15.86 -13.00
CA PRO A 236 8.72 15.37 -14.21
C PRO A 236 8.91 13.85 -14.26
N VAL A 237 9.23 13.21 -13.14
CA VAL A 237 9.41 11.74 -13.08
C VAL A 237 8.09 11.01 -13.40
N ARG A 238 6.98 11.40 -12.76
CA ARG A 238 5.64 10.92 -13.13
C ARG A 238 5.35 11.13 -14.60
N ALA A 239 5.68 12.30 -15.14
CA ALA A 239 5.44 12.61 -16.53
C ALA A 239 6.19 11.68 -17.49
N PHE A 240 7.44 11.28 -17.19
CA PHE A 240 8.14 10.26 -17.97
C PHE A 240 7.34 8.95 -18.01
N PHE A 241 6.89 8.43 -16.87
CA PHE A 241 6.10 7.20 -16.87
C PHE A 241 4.78 7.35 -17.65
N GLN A 242 4.03 8.42 -17.39
CA GLN A 242 2.69 8.60 -17.97
C GLN A 242 2.71 9.01 -19.44
N MET A 243 3.63 9.89 -19.84
CA MET A 243 3.70 10.43 -21.21
C MET A 243 4.61 9.59 -22.11
N ARG A 244 5.80 9.19 -21.63
CA ARG A 244 6.76 8.45 -22.47
C ARG A 244 6.45 6.96 -22.56
N LEU A 245 6.16 6.33 -21.43
CA LEU A 245 5.93 4.88 -21.33
C LEU A 245 4.45 4.49 -21.30
N GLN A 246 3.54 5.47 -21.14
CA GLN A 246 2.10 5.25 -20.91
C GLN A 246 1.78 4.38 -19.68
N VAL A 247 2.71 4.32 -18.72
CA VAL A 247 2.57 3.58 -17.47
C VAL A 247 1.84 4.45 -16.46
N ASN A 248 0.67 3.99 -16.05
CA ASN A 248 -0.15 4.62 -15.02
C ASN A 248 -0.43 3.62 -13.90
N PHE A 249 0.14 3.85 -12.72
CA PHE A 249 -0.14 3.06 -11.53
C PHE A 249 -1.48 3.50 -10.92
N ARG A 250 -2.58 3.15 -11.60
CA ARG A 250 -3.93 3.44 -11.11
C ARG A 250 -4.27 2.51 -9.96
N THR A 251 -4.46 3.07 -8.78
CA THR A 251 -5.11 2.37 -7.67
C THR A 251 -6.62 2.53 -7.88
N GLU A 252 -7.31 1.43 -8.20
CA GLU A 252 -8.73 1.46 -8.55
C GLU A 252 -9.63 1.56 -7.31
N ASP A 253 -9.16 1.04 -6.18
CA ASP A 253 -9.89 1.07 -4.92
C ASP A 253 -9.53 2.33 -4.12
N SER A 254 -10.47 3.26 -4.06
CA SER A 254 -10.48 4.29 -3.02
C SER A 254 -11.21 3.74 -1.81
N GLU A 255 -10.65 3.96 -0.61
CA GLU A 255 -11.30 3.59 0.63
C GLU A 255 -12.65 4.30 0.74
N ILE A 256 -13.71 3.52 0.88
CA ILE A 256 -15.04 4.06 1.19
C ILE A 256 -15.04 4.33 2.69
N PRO A 257 -15.36 5.57 3.13
CA PRO A 257 -15.46 5.86 4.55
C PRO A 257 -16.46 4.92 5.25
N ASP A 258 -16.03 4.25 6.31
CA ASP A 258 -16.88 3.38 7.15
C ASP A 258 -17.98 4.18 7.89
N THR A 259 -17.84 5.50 7.93
CA THR A 259 -18.72 6.41 8.65
C THR A 259 -19.02 7.67 7.83
N GLU A 260 -20.08 8.38 8.25
CA GLU A 260 -20.36 9.74 7.80
C GLU A 260 -19.24 10.73 8.15
N PRO A 261 -19.10 11.85 7.40
CA PRO A 261 -18.02 12.79 7.62
C PRO A 261 -18.22 13.59 8.92
N PHE A 262 -17.51 13.24 9.99
CA PHE A 262 -17.46 14.05 11.22
C PHE A 262 -16.49 15.23 11.11
N ILE A 263 -15.40 15.03 10.38
CA ILE A 263 -14.32 15.99 10.18
C ILE A 263 -13.97 16.01 8.70
N LEU A 264 -13.73 17.20 8.16
CA LEU A 264 -13.25 17.38 6.80
C LEU A 264 -11.76 17.67 6.81
N GLU A 265 -10.96 16.79 6.21
CA GLU A 265 -9.51 16.91 6.11
C GLU A 265 -9.00 16.57 4.71
N GLY A 266 -7.68 16.70 4.51
CA GLY A 266 -7.00 16.31 3.27
C GLY A 266 -7.65 16.84 1.99
N LEU A 267 -7.94 15.92 1.07
CA LEU A 267 -8.50 16.23 -0.25
C LEU A 267 -9.91 16.81 -0.18
N SER A 268 -10.78 16.28 0.69
CA SER A 268 -12.18 16.74 0.78
C SER A 268 -12.24 18.20 1.23
N ARG A 269 -11.46 18.58 2.25
CA ARG A 269 -11.34 19.99 2.67
C ARG A 269 -10.81 20.87 1.54
N TYR A 270 -9.81 20.40 0.79
CA TYR A 270 -9.27 21.14 -0.36
C TYR A 270 -10.32 21.37 -1.45
N GLN A 271 -11.08 20.35 -1.83
CA GLN A 271 -12.13 20.44 -2.85
C GLN A 271 -13.25 21.42 -2.45
N ILE A 272 -13.68 21.38 -1.19
CA ILE A 272 -14.66 22.34 -0.65
C ILE A 272 -14.09 23.75 -0.68
N ASN A 273 -12.88 23.95 -0.16
CA ASN A 273 -12.23 25.25 -0.15
C ASN A 273 -11.99 25.80 -1.56
N GLN A 274 -11.79 24.95 -2.57
CA GLN A 274 -11.61 25.40 -3.95
C GLN A 274 -12.88 26.05 -4.50
N GLN A 275 -14.03 25.44 -4.26
CA GLN A 275 -15.32 26.01 -4.69
C GLN A 275 -15.69 27.23 -3.86
N LEU A 276 -15.51 27.15 -2.54
CA LEU A 276 -15.79 28.24 -1.62
C LEU A 276 -14.93 29.48 -1.96
N LEU A 277 -13.63 29.31 -2.15
CA LEU A 277 -12.74 30.40 -2.51
C LEU A 277 -13.15 31.07 -3.83
N ASN A 278 -13.46 30.27 -4.86
CA ASN A 278 -13.90 30.83 -6.14
C ASN A 278 -15.22 31.60 -5.99
N ALA A 279 -16.19 31.09 -5.24
CA ALA A 279 -17.44 31.81 -4.98
C ALA A 279 -17.19 33.14 -4.27
N LEU A 280 -16.33 33.18 -3.25
CA LEU A 280 -16.00 34.41 -2.54
C LEU A 280 -15.25 35.42 -3.43
N VAL A 281 -14.33 34.95 -4.28
CA VAL A 281 -13.59 35.80 -5.25
C VAL A 281 -14.52 36.38 -6.32
N GLU A 282 -15.51 35.62 -6.77
CA GLU A 282 -16.57 36.11 -7.66
C GLU A 282 -17.63 36.96 -6.93
N GLN A 283 -17.49 37.13 -5.61
CA GLN A 283 -18.45 37.84 -4.75
C GLN A 283 -19.87 37.24 -4.83
N ASP A 284 -19.94 35.94 -5.07
CA ASP A 284 -21.15 35.14 -5.16
C ASP A 284 -21.64 34.69 -3.77
N ASP A 285 -22.90 34.27 -3.69
CA ASP A 285 -23.53 33.84 -2.44
C ASP A 285 -22.98 32.50 -1.90
N ALA A 286 -22.13 32.56 -0.88
CA ALA A 286 -21.57 31.39 -0.20
C ALA A 286 -22.65 30.50 0.44
N GLU A 287 -23.78 31.07 0.86
CA GLU A 287 -24.88 30.33 1.50
C GLU A 287 -25.60 29.41 0.50
N ARG A 288 -25.59 29.75 -0.80
CA ARG A 288 -26.02 28.82 -1.86
C ARG A 288 -25.10 27.60 -1.94
N LEU A 289 -23.80 27.81 -1.80
CA LEU A 289 -22.78 26.75 -1.90
C LEU A 289 -22.85 25.82 -0.68
N PHE A 290 -23.03 26.39 0.51
CA PHE A 290 -23.30 25.66 1.75
C PHE A 290 -24.44 24.66 1.58
N ARG A 291 -25.61 25.11 1.11
CA ARG A 291 -26.79 24.24 0.91
C ARG A 291 -26.51 23.10 -0.06
N ARG A 292 -25.68 23.30 -1.09
CA ARG A 292 -25.32 22.27 -2.07
C ARG A 292 -24.43 21.20 -1.45
N PHE A 293 -23.36 21.59 -0.75
CA PHE A 293 -22.49 20.62 -0.07
C PHE A 293 -23.21 19.89 1.06
N ARG A 294 -24.08 20.59 1.81
CA ARG A 294 -24.96 19.96 2.80
C ARG A 294 -25.89 18.93 2.17
N ALA A 295 -26.52 19.24 1.03
CA ALA A 295 -27.41 18.33 0.34
C ALA A 295 -26.69 17.12 -0.29
N ALA A 296 -25.40 17.26 -0.63
CA ALA A 296 -24.56 16.17 -1.12
C ALA A 296 -24.13 15.21 0.02
N GLY A 297 -24.27 15.62 1.28
CA GLY A 297 -23.75 14.87 2.42
C GLY A 297 -22.24 15.05 2.65
N ASP A 298 -21.63 16.07 2.05
CA ASP A 298 -20.20 16.33 2.12
C ASP A 298 -19.79 17.06 3.41
N LEU A 299 -20.75 17.51 4.22
CA LEU A 299 -20.50 18.26 5.46
C LEU A 299 -20.91 17.45 6.71
N PRO A 300 -20.26 17.70 7.87
CA PRO A 300 -20.72 17.16 9.14
C PRO A 300 -22.16 17.55 9.47
N TYR A 301 -22.81 16.72 10.28
CA TYR A 301 -24.22 16.87 10.58
C TYR A 301 -24.54 18.16 11.37
N GLY A 302 -25.58 18.86 10.94
CA GLY A 302 -26.20 19.97 11.68
C GLY A 302 -25.24 21.09 12.05
N ALA A 303 -25.23 21.48 13.33
CA ALA A 303 -24.42 22.58 13.85
C ALA A 303 -22.92 22.39 13.61
N PHE A 304 -22.41 21.16 13.57
CA PHE A 304 -20.99 20.91 13.28
C PHE A 304 -20.63 21.25 11.83
N GLY A 305 -21.54 20.99 10.88
CA GLY A 305 -21.37 21.39 9.49
C GLY A 305 -21.41 22.91 9.32
N GLU A 306 -22.30 23.58 10.06
CA GLU A 306 -22.42 25.05 10.09
C GLU A 306 -21.14 25.69 10.65
N ILE A 307 -20.63 25.22 11.80
CA ILE A 307 -19.37 25.71 12.41
C ILE A 307 -18.17 25.49 11.48
N PHE A 308 -18.08 24.30 10.86
CA PHE A 308 -17.02 24.02 9.90
C PHE A 308 -17.09 25.01 8.73
N TRP A 309 -18.28 25.22 8.17
CA TRP A 309 -18.50 26.11 7.06
C TRP A 309 -18.13 27.56 7.38
N GLU A 310 -18.56 28.07 8.53
CA GLU A 310 -18.21 29.41 9.01
C GLU A 310 -16.70 29.60 9.17
N THR A 311 -16.02 28.61 9.75
CA THR A 311 -14.56 28.63 9.92
C THR A 311 -13.83 28.67 8.57
N GLN A 312 -14.26 27.83 7.62
CA GLN A 312 -13.66 27.82 6.28
C GLN A 312 -14.01 29.10 5.50
N CYS A 313 -15.20 29.66 5.66
CA CYS A 313 -15.57 30.95 5.10
C CYS A 313 -14.62 32.04 5.59
N GLN A 314 -14.33 32.09 6.89
CA GLN A 314 -13.41 33.09 7.46
C GLN A 314 -11.99 32.98 6.88
N GLU A 315 -11.44 31.76 6.78
CA GLU A 315 -10.10 31.55 6.21
C GLU A 315 -10.08 31.86 4.70
N MET A 316 -11.10 31.42 3.95
CA MET A 316 -11.16 31.63 2.50
C MET A 316 -11.48 33.08 2.16
N GLN A 317 -12.21 33.82 3.01
CA GLN A 317 -12.46 35.25 2.84
C GLN A 317 -11.16 36.05 2.92
N GLN A 318 -10.28 35.73 3.89
CA GLN A 318 -8.97 36.40 3.99
C GLN A 318 -8.15 36.27 2.69
N LEU A 319 -8.19 35.09 2.05
CA LEU A 319 -7.51 34.86 0.77
C LEU A 319 -8.27 35.59 -0.37
N ALA A 320 -9.60 35.46 -0.42
CA ALA A 320 -10.43 36.11 -1.42
C ALA A 320 -10.26 37.63 -1.41
N ASP A 321 -10.16 38.26 -0.24
CA ASP A 321 -9.97 39.71 -0.11
C ASP A 321 -8.66 40.18 -0.76
N ARG A 322 -7.57 39.42 -0.62
CA ARG A 322 -6.29 39.71 -1.31
C ARG A 322 -6.43 39.64 -2.83
N VAL A 323 -7.20 38.66 -3.32
CA VAL A 323 -7.50 38.51 -4.75
C VAL A 323 -8.35 39.70 -5.22
N ILE A 324 -9.50 39.93 -4.58
CA ILE A 324 -10.46 40.99 -4.92
C ILE A 324 -9.79 42.36 -4.93
N ALA A 325 -8.92 42.65 -3.96
CA ALA A 325 -8.27 43.95 -3.82
C ALA A 325 -7.44 44.36 -5.04
N CYS A 326 -6.95 43.41 -5.84
CA CYS A 326 -6.18 43.68 -7.05
C CYS A 326 -6.74 43.00 -8.31
N ARG A 327 -7.93 42.42 -8.24
CA ARG A 327 -8.56 41.76 -9.39
C ARG A 327 -9.15 42.80 -10.33
N GLN A 328 -8.71 42.76 -11.58
CA GLN A 328 -9.30 43.48 -12.70
C GLN A 328 -10.05 42.51 -13.63
N PRO A 329 -11.06 42.98 -14.39
CA PRO A 329 -11.69 42.16 -15.42
C PRO A 329 -10.67 41.71 -16.46
N GLY A 330 -10.55 40.39 -16.66
CA GLY A 330 -9.64 39.79 -17.63
C GLY A 330 -10.38 38.98 -18.71
N GLN A 331 -9.68 38.68 -19.80
CA GLN A 331 -10.18 37.81 -20.87
C GLN A 331 -9.25 36.61 -21.09
N SER A 332 -9.74 35.58 -21.78
CA SER A 332 -8.89 34.47 -22.18
C SER A 332 -7.95 34.90 -23.29
N MET A 333 -6.67 34.55 -23.18
CA MET A 333 -5.65 34.78 -24.22
C MET A 333 -5.33 33.43 -24.88
N GLU A 334 -5.43 33.39 -26.21
CA GLU A 334 -4.95 32.27 -27.00
C GLU A 334 -3.44 32.35 -27.14
N ILE A 335 -2.78 31.20 -27.00
CA ILE A 335 -1.34 31.06 -27.11
C ILE A 335 -1.05 30.36 -28.43
N ASP A 336 -0.22 30.99 -29.25
CA ASP A 336 0.39 30.44 -30.46
C ASP A 336 1.81 31.01 -30.56
N LEU A 337 2.76 30.29 -29.93
CA LEU A 337 4.12 30.76 -29.72
C LEU A 337 5.18 29.88 -30.35
N ALA A 338 6.02 30.47 -31.20
CA ALA A 338 7.22 29.84 -31.73
C ALA A 338 8.39 30.02 -30.75
N CYS A 339 8.86 28.93 -30.15
CA CYS A 339 10.00 28.93 -29.24
C CYS A 339 10.93 27.74 -29.53
N ASN A 340 12.21 28.02 -29.82
CA ASN A 340 13.24 27.00 -30.07
C ASN A 340 12.85 25.93 -31.12
N GLY A 341 12.16 26.35 -32.20
CA GLY A 341 11.68 25.45 -33.26
C GLY A 341 10.44 24.63 -32.89
N VAL A 342 9.77 24.93 -31.78
CA VAL A 342 8.52 24.30 -31.34
C VAL A 342 7.42 25.35 -31.22
N GLN A 343 6.23 25.02 -31.71
CA GLN A 343 5.01 25.80 -31.50
C GLN A 343 4.33 25.37 -30.20
N ILE A 344 3.97 26.34 -29.36
CA ILE A 344 3.21 26.10 -28.14
C ILE A 344 1.81 26.65 -28.34
N THR A 345 0.81 25.78 -28.17
CA THR A 345 -0.60 26.14 -28.35
C THR A 345 -1.39 25.94 -27.06
N GLY A 346 -2.30 26.85 -26.74
CA GLY A 346 -3.16 26.70 -25.56
C GLY A 346 -3.95 27.95 -25.20
N TRP A 347 -4.51 27.98 -23.99
CA TRP A 347 -5.30 29.08 -23.48
C TRP A 347 -4.82 29.49 -22.10
N LEU A 348 -4.56 30.79 -21.90
CA LEU A 348 -4.39 31.37 -20.59
C LEU A 348 -5.71 32.00 -20.14
N PRO A 349 -6.32 31.51 -19.04
CA PRO A 349 -7.56 32.06 -18.55
C PRO A 349 -7.33 33.39 -17.81
N GLN A 350 -8.36 34.25 -17.83
CA GLN A 350 -8.45 35.46 -17.01
C GLN A 350 -7.17 36.31 -17.02
N VAL A 351 -6.64 36.60 -18.21
CA VAL A 351 -5.51 37.51 -18.39
C VAL A 351 -6.02 38.93 -18.20
N GLN A 352 -5.43 39.63 -17.23
CA GLN A 352 -5.74 41.00 -16.86
C GLN A 352 -4.75 41.95 -17.54
N PRO A 353 -5.07 43.26 -17.66
CA PRO A 353 -4.14 44.23 -18.26
C PRO A 353 -2.82 44.38 -17.48
N ASP A 354 -2.83 44.11 -16.17
CA ASP A 354 -1.65 44.08 -15.31
C ASP A 354 -0.91 42.73 -15.33
N GLY A 355 -1.53 41.68 -15.90
CA GLY A 355 -0.92 40.39 -16.20
C GLY A 355 -1.73 39.20 -15.70
N LEU A 356 -1.10 38.26 -14.99
CA LEU A 356 -1.77 37.02 -14.55
C LEU A 356 -2.05 37.06 -13.05
N LEU A 357 -3.33 36.89 -12.69
CA LEU A 357 -3.75 36.70 -11.31
C LEU A 357 -4.24 35.26 -11.13
N ARG A 358 -3.63 34.53 -10.19
CA ARG A 358 -3.98 33.15 -9.82
C ARG A 358 -4.16 33.06 -8.32
N TRP A 359 -4.95 32.09 -7.89
CA TRP A 359 -5.16 31.81 -6.47
C TRP A 359 -5.51 30.34 -6.26
N ARG A 360 -5.09 29.77 -5.12
CA ARG A 360 -5.47 28.41 -4.71
C ARG A 360 -5.58 28.30 -3.19
N PRO A 361 -6.51 27.48 -2.66
CA PRO A 361 -6.65 27.24 -1.22
C PRO A 361 -5.64 26.20 -0.71
N SER A 362 -4.37 26.34 -1.07
CA SER A 362 -3.27 25.46 -0.67
C SER A 362 -2.13 26.25 -0.04
N LEU A 363 -1.23 25.57 0.66
CA LEU A 363 0.03 26.17 1.09
C LEU A 363 0.95 26.40 -0.09
N LEU A 364 1.96 27.25 0.12
CA LEU A 364 3.01 27.51 -0.86
C LEU A 364 3.88 26.28 -1.08
N SER A 365 4.08 25.95 -2.34
CA SER A 365 4.92 24.85 -2.82
C SER A 365 5.73 25.33 -4.03
N VAL A 366 6.88 24.70 -4.26
CA VAL A 366 7.77 25.06 -5.37
C VAL A 366 7.18 24.58 -6.69
N ALA A 367 6.51 23.43 -6.70
CA ALA A 367 5.78 22.94 -7.86
C ALA A 367 4.73 23.94 -8.35
N GLN A 368 4.03 24.63 -7.43
CA GLN A 368 3.06 25.67 -7.79
C GLN A 368 3.72 26.94 -8.32
N GLY A 369 4.88 27.32 -7.76
CA GLY A 369 5.69 28.41 -8.31
C GLY A 369 6.13 28.13 -9.75
N MET A 370 6.56 26.90 -10.03
CA MET A 370 6.89 26.45 -11.39
C MET A 370 5.70 26.53 -12.35
N GLN A 371 4.49 26.19 -11.90
CA GLN A 371 3.29 26.32 -12.74
C GLN A 371 3.01 27.77 -13.13
N LEU A 372 3.05 28.70 -12.16
CA LEU A 372 2.86 30.13 -12.46
C LEU A 372 3.99 30.66 -13.34
N TRP A 373 5.24 30.23 -13.09
CA TRP A 373 6.40 30.65 -13.89
C TRP A 373 6.27 30.24 -15.35
N LEU A 374 5.84 29.01 -15.63
CA LEU A 374 5.58 28.57 -17.00
C LEU A 374 4.47 29.39 -17.66
N GLU A 375 3.36 29.64 -16.97
CA GLU A 375 2.29 30.51 -17.49
C GLU A 375 2.80 31.95 -17.74
N HIS A 376 3.63 32.47 -16.85
CA HIS A 376 4.21 33.81 -16.94
C HIS A 376 5.16 33.95 -18.13
N LEU A 377 6.04 32.98 -18.36
CA LEU A 377 6.94 32.98 -19.52
C LEU A 377 6.17 32.95 -20.84
N VAL A 378 5.12 32.13 -20.91
CA VAL A 378 4.25 32.04 -22.08
C VAL A 378 3.47 33.34 -22.30
N TYR A 379 2.97 33.96 -21.22
CA TYR A 379 2.31 35.26 -21.28
C TYR A 379 3.26 36.37 -21.79
N CYS A 380 4.46 36.47 -21.21
CA CYS A 380 5.44 37.50 -21.60
C CYS A 380 5.99 37.30 -23.02
N ALA A 381 6.21 36.05 -23.44
CA ALA A 381 6.63 35.73 -24.80
C ALA A 381 5.54 36.06 -25.83
N SER A 382 4.26 36.00 -25.45
CA SER A 382 3.10 36.40 -26.29
C SER A 382 2.93 37.92 -26.41
N GLY A 383 3.86 38.70 -25.85
CA GLY A 383 3.86 40.16 -25.91
C GLY A 383 3.22 40.85 -24.70
N GLY A 384 2.82 40.10 -23.66
CA GLY A 384 2.31 40.67 -22.41
C GLY A 384 3.41 41.28 -21.54
N ASN A 385 3.32 42.58 -21.22
CA ASN A 385 4.31 43.29 -20.39
C ASN A 385 3.82 43.53 -18.94
N GLY A 386 3.24 42.50 -18.32
CA GLY A 386 2.64 42.57 -16.97
C GLY A 386 3.32 41.67 -15.93
N GLU A 387 2.93 41.84 -14.67
CA GLU A 387 3.34 40.97 -13.56
C GLU A 387 2.50 39.69 -13.51
N SER A 388 2.93 38.72 -12.71
CA SER A 388 2.10 37.54 -12.42
C SER A 388 2.15 37.17 -10.95
N ARG A 389 0.98 36.90 -10.35
CA ARG A 389 0.81 36.66 -8.91
C ARG A 389 0.00 35.39 -8.67
N LEU A 390 0.44 34.58 -7.71
CA LEU A 390 -0.31 33.44 -7.18
C LEU A 390 -0.49 33.60 -5.67
N PHE A 391 -1.73 33.87 -5.23
CA PHE A 391 -2.08 33.95 -3.82
C PHE A 391 -2.46 32.58 -3.24
N LEU A 392 -1.93 32.31 -2.05
CA LEU A 392 -2.02 31.01 -1.38
C LEU A 392 -2.42 31.21 0.09
N ARG A 393 -2.71 30.11 0.79
CA ARG A 393 -3.04 30.13 2.22
C ARG A 393 -1.84 30.61 3.05
N LYS A 394 -2.14 31.11 4.26
CA LYS A 394 -1.15 31.64 5.22
C LYS A 394 -0.30 32.76 4.62
N ASP A 395 -0.97 33.63 3.88
CA ASP A 395 -0.37 34.78 3.21
C ASP A 395 0.75 34.44 2.20
N GLY A 396 0.87 33.17 1.81
CA GLY A 396 1.82 32.73 0.79
C GLY A 396 1.57 33.42 -0.55
N GLU A 397 2.65 33.73 -1.26
CA GLU A 397 2.63 34.41 -2.54
C GLU A 397 3.79 33.94 -3.40
N TRP A 398 3.53 33.72 -4.69
CA TRP A 398 4.56 33.77 -5.73
C TRP A 398 4.28 34.98 -6.61
N ARG A 399 5.29 35.85 -6.79
CA ARG A 399 5.16 37.06 -7.60
C ARG A 399 6.34 37.18 -8.54
N PHE A 400 6.04 37.24 -9.83
CA PHE A 400 7.04 37.39 -10.89
C PHE A 400 6.93 38.77 -11.58
N PRO A 401 8.05 39.49 -11.74
CA PRO A 401 8.11 40.77 -12.42
C PRO A 401 7.90 40.60 -13.93
N PRO A 402 7.51 41.66 -14.66
CA PRO A 402 7.40 41.59 -16.11
C PRO A 402 8.76 41.27 -16.75
N LEU A 403 8.72 40.33 -17.69
CA LEU A 403 9.88 39.96 -18.50
C LEU A 403 9.75 40.52 -19.92
N ALA A 404 10.88 40.90 -20.50
CA ALA A 404 10.95 41.19 -21.93
C ALA A 404 10.74 39.89 -22.72
N ALA A 405 10.07 39.97 -23.87
CA ALA A 405 9.70 38.79 -24.66
C ALA A 405 10.92 37.91 -25.02
N GLU A 406 12.07 38.51 -25.29
CA GLU A 406 13.31 37.80 -25.61
C GLU A 406 13.83 36.93 -24.44
N GLN A 407 13.90 37.49 -23.23
CA GLN A 407 14.30 36.73 -22.04
C GLN A 407 13.24 35.69 -21.65
N ALA A 408 11.95 35.97 -21.89
CA ALA A 408 10.87 35.01 -21.65
C ALA A 408 11.03 33.78 -22.57
N LEU A 409 11.34 34.00 -23.86
CA LEU A 409 11.66 32.91 -24.80
C LEU A 409 12.91 32.12 -24.39
N HIS A 410 13.92 32.78 -23.83
CA HIS A 410 15.13 32.12 -23.34
C HIS A 410 14.83 31.12 -22.21
N TYR A 411 14.12 31.55 -21.15
CA TYR A 411 13.77 30.65 -20.04
C TYR A 411 12.74 29.60 -20.46
N LEU A 412 11.81 29.95 -21.35
CA LEU A 412 10.85 28.99 -21.91
C LEU A 412 11.58 27.88 -22.69
N SER A 413 12.65 28.23 -23.41
CA SER A 413 13.49 27.25 -24.11
C SER A 413 14.14 26.23 -23.16
N GLN A 414 14.57 26.67 -21.97
CA GLN A 414 15.11 25.75 -20.94
C GLN A 414 14.04 24.78 -20.44
N LEU A 415 12.81 25.25 -20.23
CA LEU A 415 11.70 24.38 -19.84
C LEU A 415 11.30 23.38 -20.93
N ILE A 416 11.41 23.76 -22.20
CA ILE A 416 11.21 22.85 -23.34
C ILE A 416 12.36 21.82 -23.42
N GLU A 417 13.59 22.24 -23.13
CA GLU A 417 14.75 21.34 -23.09
C GLU A 417 14.64 20.31 -21.96
N GLY A 418 14.22 20.72 -20.77
CA GLY A 418 13.95 19.80 -19.67
C GLY A 418 12.82 18.82 -20.00
N TYR A 419 11.77 19.25 -20.70
CA TYR A 419 10.75 18.35 -21.24
C TYR A 419 11.35 17.33 -22.23
N ARG A 420 12.20 17.78 -23.16
CA ARG A 420 12.86 16.92 -24.15
C ARG A 420 13.75 15.86 -23.47
N GLU A 421 14.57 16.27 -22.50
CA GLU A 421 15.42 15.37 -21.70
C GLU A 421 14.58 14.40 -20.87
N GLY A 422 13.53 14.91 -20.22
CA GLY A 422 12.58 14.16 -19.41
C GLY A 422 11.69 13.17 -20.18
N MET A 423 11.67 13.24 -21.52
CA MET A 423 11.04 12.24 -22.38
C MET A 423 12.03 11.16 -22.87
N SER A 424 13.33 11.37 -22.69
CA SER A 424 14.37 10.36 -22.97
C SER A 424 14.62 9.47 -21.74
N ALA A 425 14.76 10.09 -20.57
CA ALA A 425 14.94 9.43 -19.28
C ALA A 425 14.22 10.23 -18.18
N PRO A 426 13.89 9.63 -17.02
CA PRO A 426 13.31 10.39 -15.91
C PRO A 426 14.22 11.55 -15.50
N LEU A 427 13.74 12.78 -15.62
CA LEU A 427 14.46 13.97 -15.18
C LEU A 427 14.31 14.12 -13.66
N PRO A 428 15.39 14.02 -12.86
CA PRO A 428 15.32 13.96 -11.40
C PRO A 428 15.18 15.36 -10.78
N VAL A 429 14.20 16.13 -11.24
CA VAL A 429 13.83 17.42 -10.63
C VAL A 429 12.73 17.16 -9.61
N LEU A 430 13.09 17.24 -8.33
CA LEU A 430 12.16 17.15 -7.21
C LEU A 430 11.85 18.57 -6.74
N PRO A 431 10.69 19.13 -7.10
CA PRO A 431 10.39 20.53 -6.82
C PRO A 431 10.49 20.88 -5.34
N GLU A 432 9.97 20.04 -4.44
CA GLU A 432 9.91 20.39 -3.02
C GLU A 432 11.26 20.18 -2.32
N SER A 433 11.91 19.04 -2.52
CA SER A 433 13.20 18.70 -1.91
C SER A 433 14.34 19.52 -2.51
N GLY A 434 14.42 19.55 -3.84
CA GLY A 434 15.39 20.36 -4.57
C GLY A 434 15.18 21.84 -4.32
N GLY A 435 13.93 22.31 -4.31
CA GLY A 435 13.60 23.69 -3.98
C GLY A 435 13.87 24.05 -2.51
N ALA A 436 13.70 23.14 -1.55
CA ALA A 436 14.07 23.37 -0.15
C ALA A 436 15.58 23.52 0.04
N TRP A 437 16.37 22.70 -0.65
CA TRP A 437 17.83 22.85 -0.72
C TRP A 437 18.18 24.21 -1.33
N LEU A 438 17.61 24.52 -2.50
CA LEU A 438 17.92 25.73 -3.25
C LEU A 438 17.58 27.00 -2.48
N LYS A 439 16.40 27.03 -1.83
CA LYS A 439 15.95 28.16 -1.01
C LYS A 439 16.87 28.44 0.17
N THR A 440 17.58 27.42 0.65
CA THR A 440 18.53 27.57 1.76
C THR A 440 19.88 28.10 1.28
N CYS A 441 20.28 27.76 0.05
CA CYS A 441 21.55 28.19 -0.55
C CYS A 441 21.45 29.52 -1.30
N TYR A 442 20.28 29.91 -1.81
CA TYR A 442 20.12 31.11 -2.62
C TYR A 442 19.97 32.38 -1.76
N ASP A 443 20.88 33.34 -1.97
CA ASP A 443 20.86 34.68 -1.37
C ASP A 443 20.25 35.69 -2.36
N ALA A 444 19.06 36.19 -2.03
CA ALA A 444 18.34 37.16 -2.85
C ALA A 444 18.99 38.55 -2.86
N GLN A 445 19.73 38.94 -1.82
CA GLN A 445 20.35 40.26 -1.72
C GLN A 445 21.52 40.42 -2.69
N ASN A 446 22.29 39.36 -2.91
CA ASN A 446 23.48 39.37 -3.77
C ASN A 446 23.33 38.56 -5.06
N ASP A 447 22.15 37.96 -5.28
CA ASP A 447 21.90 37.04 -6.40
C ASP A 447 22.98 35.94 -6.49
N ALA A 448 23.33 35.38 -5.33
CA ALA A 448 24.46 34.48 -5.16
C ALA A 448 24.04 33.14 -4.53
N MET A 449 24.69 32.06 -4.96
CA MET A 449 24.58 30.76 -4.28
C MET A 449 25.65 30.67 -3.20
N LEU A 450 25.21 30.45 -1.96
CA LEU A 450 26.07 30.21 -0.81
C LEU A 450 26.63 28.79 -0.88
N ASP A 451 27.95 28.67 -0.72
CA ASP A 451 28.72 27.42 -0.85
C ASP A 451 29.58 27.16 0.40
N ASP A 452 29.25 27.80 1.53
CA ASP A 452 29.93 27.51 2.79
C ASP A 452 29.40 26.21 3.40
N ASP A 453 30.30 25.43 4.03
CA ASP A 453 29.93 24.13 4.63
C ASP A 453 28.73 24.21 5.58
N SER A 454 28.54 25.36 6.26
CA SER A 454 27.46 25.54 7.21
C SER A 454 26.09 25.64 6.53
N THR A 455 26.00 26.31 5.37
CA THR A 455 24.77 26.40 4.58
C THR A 455 24.50 25.11 3.84
N LEU A 456 25.52 24.47 3.24
CA LEU A 456 25.37 23.19 2.56
C LEU A 456 24.83 22.08 3.48
N GLN A 457 25.30 22.02 4.73
CA GLN A 457 24.77 21.05 5.72
C GLN A 457 23.30 21.35 6.09
N LYS A 458 22.95 22.62 6.26
CA LYS A 458 21.55 23.03 6.53
C LYS A 458 20.65 22.73 5.33
N ALA A 459 21.12 23.00 4.12
CA ALA A 459 20.41 22.73 2.88
C ALA A 459 20.18 21.23 2.68
N ARG A 460 21.20 20.40 2.94
CA ARG A 460 21.06 18.93 2.96
C ARG A 460 20.01 18.46 3.96
N THR A 461 19.97 19.07 5.15
CA THR A 461 18.94 18.76 6.15
C THR A 461 17.54 19.15 5.66
N LYS A 462 17.40 20.32 5.03
CA LYS A 462 16.12 20.79 4.48
C LYS A 462 15.63 19.94 3.31
N PHE A 463 16.55 19.49 2.46
CA PHE A 463 16.27 18.52 1.41
C PHE A 463 15.67 17.24 2.01
N LEU A 464 16.34 16.62 2.98
CA LEU A 464 15.87 15.36 3.57
C LEU A 464 14.56 15.53 4.33
N GLN A 465 14.36 16.66 5.01
CA GLN A 465 13.09 16.99 5.67
C GLN A 465 11.91 17.05 4.68
N ALA A 466 12.13 17.58 3.47
CA ALA A 466 11.11 17.60 2.42
C ALA A 466 10.94 16.23 1.73
N TYR A 467 12.05 15.50 1.54
CA TYR A 467 12.05 14.19 0.90
C TYR A 467 11.37 13.10 1.74
N GLU A 468 11.66 13.03 3.04
CA GLU A 468 11.15 11.99 3.94
C GLU A 468 9.87 12.44 4.68
N GLY A 469 9.70 13.75 4.86
CA GLY A 469 8.58 14.33 5.58
C GLY A 469 8.68 14.15 7.09
N ASN A 470 7.54 14.01 7.75
CA ASN A 470 7.42 13.78 9.18
C ASN A 470 6.25 12.81 9.48
N MET A 471 5.97 12.56 10.77
CA MET A 471 4.93 11.63 11.19
C MET A 471 3.51 12.02 10.74
N MET A 472 3.28 13.30 10.40
CA MET A 472 1.97 13.83 10.00
C MET A 472 1.88 14.13 8.50
N VAL A 473 2.96 14.63 7.91
CA VAL A 473 3.06 15.01 6.49
C VAL A 473 4.04 14.10 5.81
N ARG A 474 3.55 13.29 4.88
CA ARG A 474 4.39 12.41 4.06
C ARG A 474 5.33 13.23 3.18
N GLY A 475 6.58 12.80 3.08
CA GLY A 475 7.59 13.45 2.26
C GLY A 475 7.39 13.21 0.76
N GLU A 476 8.08 14.02 -0.05
CA GLU A 476 8.03 13.93 -1.50
C GLU A 476 8.54 12.59 -2.06
N GLY A 477 9.46 11.92 -1.34
CA GLY A 477 10.01 10.61 -1.71
C GLY A 477 9.08 9.43 -1.42
N ASP A 478 8.01 9.63 -0.63
CA ASP A 478 6.94 8.65 -0.44
C ASP A 478 5.93 8.72 -1.60
N ASP A 479 6.45 8.54 -2.81
CA ASP A 479 5.69 8.54 -4.05
C ASP A 479 6.11 7.34 -4.91
N ILE A 480 5.11 6.58 -5.38
CA ILE A 480 5.26 5.41 -6.25
C ILE A 480 6.15 5.66 -7.48
N TRP A 481 6.16 6.88 -8.02
CA TRP A 481 6.95 7.24 -9.19
C TRP A 481 8.45 7.25 -8.86
N TYR A 482 8.84 7.79 -7.71
CA TYR A 482 10.23 7.75 -7.24
C TYR A 482 10.61 6.35 -6.73
N GLN A 483 9.71 5.70 -5.98
CA GLN A 483 9.90 4.35 -5.44
C GLN A 483 10.13 3.30 -6.53
N ARG A 484 9.64 3.53 -7.75
CA ARG A 484 9.91 2.67 -8.90
C ARG A 484 11.34 2.81 -9.43
N LEU A 485 11.94 3.99 -9.30
CA LEU A 485 13.32 4.27 -9.69
C LEU A 485 14.30 3.78 -8.62
N TRP A 486 14.07 4.17 -7.36
CA TRP A 486 14.91 3.76 -6.23
C TRP A 486 14.05 3.60 -4.97
N ARG A 487 14.31 2.55 -4.19
CA ARG A 487 13.62 2.32 -2.90
C ARG A 487 14.24 3.06 -1.73
N GLN A 488 15.53 3.38 -1.84
CA GLN A 488 16.28 4.13 -0.85
C GLN A 488 17.07 5.21 -1.57
N LEU A 489 17.09 6.41 -0.99
CA LEU A 489 17.85 7.52 -1.54
C LEU A 489 19.35 7.29 -1.30
N THR A 490 20.12 7.28 -2.37
CA THR A 490 21.59 7.20 -2.29
C THR A 490 22.21 8.60 -2.37
N PRO A 491 23.39 8.85 -1.78
CA PRO A 491 24.09 10.12 -1.91
C PRO A 491 24.26 10.57 -3.36
N GLU A 492 24.58 9.64 -4.27
CA GLU A 492 24.81 9.91 -5.69
C GLU A 492 23.51 10.35 -6.39
N THR A 493 22.39 9.68 -6.10
CA THR A 493 21.08 10.12 -6.61
C THR A 493 20.67 11.46 -6.02
N MET A 494 21.02 11.74 -4.77
CA MET A 494 20.73 13.04 -4.14
C MET A 494 21.49 14.18 -4.82
N GLU A 495 22.78 13.98 -5.12
CA GLU A 495 23.58 14.96 -5.87
C GLU A 495 22.97 15.24 -7.25
N ALA A 496 22.61 14.18 -7.99
CA ALA A 496 21.94 14.32 -9.28
C ALA A 496 20.62 15.10 -9.18
N ILE A 497 19.83 14.88 -8.12
CA ILE A 497 18.60 15.64 -7.88
C ILE A 497 18.91 17.11 -7.61
N VAL A 498 19.90 17.41 -6.76
CA VAL A 498 20.27 18.79 -6.42
C VAL A 498 20.76 19.54 -7.66
N GLU A 499 21.66 18.94 -8.45
CA GLU A 499 22.19 19.55 -9.67
C GLU A 499 21.08 19.84 -10.71
N GLN A 500 20.22 18.85 -10.98
CA GLN A 500 19.13 19.04 -11.95
C GLN A 500 18.06 20.00 -11.43
N SER A 501 17.71 19.92 -10.16
CA SER A 501 16.75 20.84 -9.55
C SER A 501 17.30 22.27 -9.54
N GLN A 502 18.60 22.45 -9.29
CA GLN A 502 19.25 23.76 -9.39
C GLN A 502 19.20 24.31 -10.82
N ARG A 503 19.49 23.48 -11.83
CA ARG A 503 19.42 23.90 -13.24
C ARG A 503 18.05 24.47 -13.62
N PHE A 504 16.96 23.84 -13.21
CA PHE A 504 15.62 24.21 -13.68
C PHE A 504 14.79 25.05 -12.69
N LEU A 505 15.05 24.97 -11.38
CA LEU A 505 14.26 25.69 -10.37
C LEU A 505 14.88 27.03 -9.95
N LEU A 506 16.17 27.26 -10.21
CA LEU A 506 16.85 28.51 -9.82
C LEU A 506 16.17 29.80 -10.34
N PRO A 507 15.66 29.86 -11.59
CA PRO A 507 14.94 31.03 -12.06
C PRO A 507 13.75 31.39 -11.16
N LEU A 508 13.06 30.42 -10.56
CA LEU A 508 11.93 30.69 -9.67
C LEU A 508 12.34 31.55 -8.49
N PHE A 509 13.47 31.23 -7.85
CA PHE A 509 13.94 31.96 -6.67
C PHE A 509 14.60 33.29 -7.05
N ARG A 510 15.25 33.37 -8.21
CA ARG A 510 15.84 34.60 -8.73
C ARG A 510 14.81 35.69 -9.03
N PHE A 511 13.66 35.30 -9.57
CA PHE A 511 12.65 36.24 -10.03
C PHE A 511 11.47 36.41 -9.05
N ASN A 512 11.43 35.66 -7.96
CA ASN A 512 10.36 35.81 -6.99
C ASN A 512 10.55 37.05 -6.11
N GLN A 513 9.52 37.89 -6.06
CA GLN A 513 9.52 39.16 -5.32
C GLN A 513 8.69 39.14 -4.02
N SER A 514 8.20 37.96 -3.61
CA SER A 514 7.38 37.78 -2.40
C SER A 514 8.16 37.89 -1.10
#